data_AF-A0A944MZY5-F1
#
_entry.id   AF-A0A944MZY5-F1
#
_cell.length_a   1.000
_cell.length_b   1.000
_cell.length_c   1.000
_cell.angle_alpha   90.00
_cell.angle_beta   90.00
_cell.angle_gamma   90.00
#
_symmetry.space_group_name_H-M   'P 1'
#
loop_
_entity.id
_entity.type
_entity.pdbx_description
1 polymer ?
#
loop_
_entity_poly.entity_id
_entity_poly.type
_entity_poly.pdbx_seq_one_letter_code
_entity_poly.pdbx_strand_id
1 'polypeptide(L)'
;MKIQEFLEHHGIAGNPFAEEDAQNDTVFKRTCLESTFHPGWDKIYGSPEDPSTSIVFGEKGAGKTALKLQMVRQFELHNETSRGPDGSKKPSFVVIYDDFNPFLDRFVSRIGRNRPLGKSLDHWKLWDHMDAILSLAVTQLVSAIIHRSKAEPVGDGKSHSWSVPHARDLALLAALYDQ
;
A
#
# COMPACT_ATOMS: atom_id res chain seq x y z
N MET A 1 -7.10 12.08 37.83
CA MET A 1 -8.34 11.52 37.24
C MET A 1 -7.99 10.21 36.57
N LYS A 2 -8.64 9.09 36.92
CA LYS A 2 -8.32 7.81 36.28
C LYS A 2 -8.95 7.80 34.88
N ILE A 3 -8.17 7.44 33.86
CA ILE A 3 -8.65 7.44 32.46
C ILE A 3 -9.89 6.56 32.26
N GLN A 4 -10.00 5.48 33.04
CA GLN A 4 -11.16 4.60 33.03
C GLN A 4 -12.46 5.31 33.45
N GLU A 5 -12.43 6.10 34.53
CA GLU A 5 -13.60 6.87 35.01
C GLU A 5 -14.02 7.93 33.99
N PHE A 6 -13.05 8.53 33.29
CA PHE A 6 -13.33 9.48 32.20
C PHE A 6 -14.04 8.82 31.02
N LEU A 7 -13.55 7.66 30.58
CA LEU A 7 -14.11 6.92 29.45
C LEU A 7 -15.52 6.40 29.78
N GLU A 8 -15.73 5.88 30.99
CA GLU A 8 -17.03 5.42 31.48
C GLU A 8 -18.04 6.57 31.56
N HIS A 9 -17.64 7.73 32.08
CA HIS A 9 -18.50 8.91 32.13
C HIS A 9 -19.00 9.34 30.72
N HIS A 10 -18.18 9.16 29.69
CA HIS A 10 -18.52 9.53 28.31
C HIS A 10 -19.07 8.35 27.49
N GLY A 11 -19.32 7.19 28.10
CA GLY A 11 -19.85 6.01 27.42
C GLY A 11 -18.91 5.41 26.37
N ILE A 12 -17.60 5.64 26.50
CA ILE A 12 -16.61 5.19 25.52
C ILE A 12 -16.20 3.75 25.85
N ALA A 13 -16.58 2.81 24.98
CA ALA A 13 -16.41 1.36 25.20
C ALA A 13 -14.97 0.85 25.08
N GLY A 14 -13.99 1.67 24.67
CA GLY A 14 -12.59 1.28 24.56
C GLY A 14 -11.66 2.49 24.59
N ASN A 15 -10.44 2.33 25.09
CA ASN A 15 -9.50 3.44 25.24
C ASN A 15 -8.85 3.81 23.89
N PRO A 16 -9.19 4.97 23.28
CA PRO A 16 -8.60 5.39 22.01
C PRO A 16 -7.17 5.95 22.16
N PHE A 17 -6.66 6.04 23.39
CA PHE A 17 -5.33 6.56 23.71
C PHE A 17 -4.35 5.46 24.12
N ALA A 18 -4.75 4.18 24.00
CA ALA A 18 -3.96 3.06 24.47
C ALA A 18 -2.75 2.76 23.57
N GLU A 19 -2.87 3.04 22.28
CA GLU A 19 -1.87 2.69 21.27
C GLU A 19 -1.33 3.94 20.58
N GLU A 20 0.00 4.04 20.46
CA GLU A 20 0.66 5.12 19.72
C GLU A 20 0.74 4.80 18.21
N ASP A 21 0.77 3.52 17.87
CA ASP A 21 0.93 3.05 16.49
C ASP A 21 -0.42 2.70 15.84
N ALA A 22 -0.73 3.36 14.72
CA ALA A 22 -1.97 3.17 13.97
C ALA A 22 -2.13 1.74 13.40
N GLN A 23 -1.05 0.98 13.21
CA GLN A 23 -1.10 -0.42 12.80
C GLN A 23 -1.56 -1.34 13.94
N ASN A 24 -1.38 -0.95 15.20
CA ASN A 24 -1.79 -1.78 16.35
C ASN A 24 -3.08 -1.27 17.00
N ASP A 25 -3.45 -0.02 16.73
CA ASP A 25 -4.67 0.57 17.26
C ASP A 25 -5.95 -0.08 16.68
N THR A 26 -6.60 -0.89 17.50
CA THR A 26 -7.86 -1.57 17.18
C THR A 26 -9.05 -0.62 17.07
N VAL A 27 -9.07 0.48 17.83
CA VAL A 27 -10.14 1.50 17.77
C VAL A 27 -10.04 2.23 16.44
N PHE A 28 -8.82 2.63 16.05
CA PHE A 28 -8.55 3.24 14.76
C PHE A 28 -8.95 2.32 13.60
N LYS A 29 -8.50 1.07 13.61
CA LYS A 29 -8.81 0.08 12.57
C LYS A 29 -10.30 -0.22 12.42
N ARG A 30 -11.06 -0.25 13.52
CA ARG A 30 -12.49 -0.61 13.49
C ARG A 30 -13.37 0.52 12.98
N THR A 31 -13.06 1.77 13.32
CA THR A 31 -14.02 2.87 13.15
C THR A 31 -13.43 4.04 12.37
N CYS A 32 -12.19 4.43 12.63
CA CYS A 32 -11.60 5.63 12.05
C CYS A 32 -11.14 5.44 10.59
N LEU A 33 -10.90 4.21 10.13
CA LEU A 33 -10.49 3.95 8.75
C LEU A 33 -11.50 4.45 7.69
N GLU A 34 -12.78 4.52 8.05
CA GLU A 34 -13.86 4.83 7.12
C GLU A 34 -14.69 6.06 7.51
N SER A 35 -14.54 6.58 8.74
CA SER A 35 -15.44 7.63 9.26
C SER A 35 -14.77 8.95 9.64
N THR A 36 -13.45 8.95 9.90
CA THR A 36 -12.76 10.11 10.49
C THR A 36 -11.51 10.43 9.70
N PHE A 37 -11.53 11.49 8.89
CA PHE A 37 -10.44 11.81 7.97
C PHE A 37 -9.67 13.08 8.38
N HIS A 38 -8.44 13.18 7.89
CA HIS A 38 -7.63 14.39 8.04
C HIS A 38 -8.35 15.60 7.39
N PRO A 39 -8.28 16.83 7.93
CA PRO A 39 -8.96 17.98 7.33
C PRO A 39 -8.58 18.28 5.88
N GLY A 40 -7.36 17.91 5.48
CA GLY A 40 -6.86 17.99 4.11
C GLY A 40 -7.10 16.75 3.26
N TRP A 41 -7.94 15.81 3.69
CA TRP A 41 -8.14 14.50 3.07
C TRP A 41 -8.39 14.58 1.57
N ASP A 42 -9.36 15.39 1.15
CA ASP A 42 -9.73 15.50 -0.27
C ASP A 42 -8.56 15.94 -1.16
N LYS A 43 -7.64 16.75 -0.62
CA LYS A 43 -6.44 17.19 -1.35
C LYS A 43 -5.38 16.09 -1.43
N ILE A 44 -5.30 15.23 -0.41
CA ILE A 44 -4.28 14.19 -0.32
C ILE A 44 -4.73 12.93 -1.07
N TYR A 45 -5.96 12.48 -0.82
CA TYR A 45 -6.56 11.30 -1.42
C TYR A 45 -6.97 11.54 -2.87
N GLY A 46 -7.57 12.71 -3.15
CA GLY A 46 -8.06 13.04 -4.49
C GLY A 46 -9.18 12.10 -4.93
N SER A 47 -9.10 11.63 -6.18
CA SER A 47 -10.06 10.70 -6.78
C SER A 47 -9.36 9.43 -7.26
N PRO A 48 -9.87 8.22 -6.93
CA PRO A 48 -9.39 6.97 -7.52
C PRO A 48 -9.56 6.88 -9.04
N GLU A 49 -10.54 7.60 -9.59
CA GLU A 49 -10.81 7.64 -11.03
C GLU A 49 -9.91 8.63 -11.78
N ASP A 50 -9.44 9.66 -11.06
CA ASP A 50 -8.55 10.71 -11.58
C ASP A 50 -7.36 10.91 -10.61
N PRO A 51 -6.36 10.02 -10.67
CA PRO A 51 -5.27 10.00 -9.70
C PRO A 51 -4.40 11.24 -9.83
N SER A 52 -4.11 11.89 -8.70
CA SER A 52 -3.22 13.03 -8.61
C SER A 52 -2.00 12.72 -7.73
N THR A 53 -0.91 13.46 -7.93
CA THR A 53 0.31 13.29 -7.13
C THR A 53 0.23 14.12 -5.86
N SER A 54 0.38 13.46 -4.72
CA SER A 54 0.39 14.08 -3.38
C SER A 54 1.69 13.76 -2.66
N ILE A 55 2.32 14.77 -2.05
CA ILE A 55 3.48 14.61 -1.18
C ILE A 55 3.10 15.09 0.22
N VAL A 56 3.21 14.21 1.21
CA VAL A 56 2.79 14.48 2.59
C VAL A 56 4.00 14.42 3.52
N PHE A 57 4.35 15.56 4.10
CA PHE A 57 5.35 15.67 5.16
C PHE A 57 4.67 15.76 6.53
N GLY A 58 5.33 15.26 7.55
CA GLY A 58 4.87 15.39 8.93
C GLY A 58 5.88 14.80 9.90
N GLU A 59 5.84 15.25 11.15
CA GLU A 59 6.70 14.74 12.22
C GLU A 59 6.33 13.30 12.60
N LYS A 60 7.16 12.65 13.42
CA LYS A 60 6.82 11.35 14.01
C LYS A 60 5.51 11.52 14.81
N GLY A 61 4.57 10.60 14.64
CA GLY A 61 3.25 10.67 15.30
C GLY A 61 2.23 11.59 14.61
N ALA A 62 2.58 12.32 13.54
CA ALA A 62 1.65 13.22 12.84
C ALA A 62 0.52 12.50 12.04
N GLY A 63 0.36 11.17 12.19
CA GLY A 63 -0.71 10.42 11.55
C GLY A 63 -0.45 9.98 10.10
N LYS A 64 0.78 10.07 9.59
CA LYS A 64 1.11 9.61 8.21
C LYS A 64 0.78 8.13 7.98
N THR A 65 1.06 7.29 8.97
CA THR A 65 0.75 5.85 8.91
C THR A 65 -0.76 5.61 8.92
N ALA A 66 -1.50 6.33 9.76
CA ALA A 66 -2.96 6.31 9.78
C ALA A 66 -3.57 6.73 8.43
N LEU A 67 -3.06 7.82 7.86
CA LEU A 67 -3.47 8.33 6.55
C LEU A 67 -3.22 7.29 5.44
N LYS A 68 -2.06 6.63 5.43
CA LYS A 68 -1.75 5.53 4.50
C LYS A 68 -2.79 4.41 4.62
N LEU A 69 -3.06 3.94 5.84
CA LEU A 69 -4.03 2.86 6.07
C LEU A 69 -5.44 3.25 5.61
N GLN A 70 -5.85 4.50 5.84
CA GLN A 70 -7.11 5.03 5.33
C GLN A 70 -7.15 5.04 3.81
N MET A 71 -6.09 5.49 3.14
CA MET A 71 -6.04 5.54 1.67
C MET A 71 -6.16 4.14 1.07
N VAL A 72 -5.38 3.18 1.59
CA VAL A 72 -5.44 1.77 1.16
C VAL A 72 -6.87 1.24 1.32
N ARG A 73 -7.50 1.46 2.47
CA ARG A 73 -8.87 1.01 2.72
C ARG A 73 -9.89 1.62 1.75
N GLN A 74 -9.77 2.91 1.44
CA GLN A 74 -10.66 3.58 0.51
C GLN A 74 -10.47 3.08 -0.94
N PHE A 75 -9.24 2.76 -1.35
CA PHE A 75 -8.98 2.10 -2.64
C PHE A 75 -9.57 0.68 -2.70
N GLU A 76 -9.51 -0.08 -1.61
CA GLU A 76 -10.17 -1.40 -1.52
C GLU A 76 -11.69 -1.27 -1.70
N LEU A 77 -12.34 -0.35 -0.98
CA LEU A 77 -13.78 -0.08 -1.10
C LEU A 77 -14.16 0.37 -2.53
N HIS A 78 -13.34 1.23 -3.15
CA HIS A 78 -13.51 1.63 -4.54
C HIS A 78 -13.40 0.43 -5.49
N ASN A 79 -12.46 -0.48 -5.25
CA ASN A 79 -12.28 -1.68 -6.05
C ASN A 79 -13.45 -2.68 -5.90
N GLU A 80 -13.98 -2.85 -4.70
CA GLU A 80 -15.17 -3.68 -4.43
C GLU A 80 -16.39 -3.18 -5.21
N THR A 81 -16.63 -1.87 -5.18
CA THR A 81 -17.76 -1.24 -5.90
C THR A 81 -17.57 -1.22 -7.42
N SER A 82 -16.33 -1.06 -7.89
CA SER A 82 -15.98 -1.08 -9.32
C SER A 82 -16.17 -2.47 -9.98
N ARG A 83 -16.15 -3.55 -9.19
CA ARG A 83 -16.34 -4.93 -9.66
C ARG A 83 -17.82 -5.37 -9.75
N GLY A 84 -18.77 -4.48 -9.47
CA GLY A 84 -20.21 -4.74 -9.55
C GLY A 84 -20.77 -4.89 -10.98
N PRO A 85 -22.04 -5.29 -11.15
CA PRO A 85 -22.67 -5.57 -12.44
C PRO A 85 -22.70 -4.39 -13.43
N ASP A 86 -22.55 -3.15 -12.96
CA ASP A 86 -22.48 -1.94 -13.79
C ASP A 86 -21.07 -1.56 -14.25
N GLY A 87 -20.02 -2.31 -13.87
CA GLY A 87 -18.67 -2.45 -14.44
C GLY A 87 -17.96 -1.29 -15.17
N SER A 88 -18.38 -0.04 -14.96
CA SER A 88 -17.96 1.13 -15.74
C SER A 88 -16.73 1.82 -15.15
N LYS A 89 -16.40 1.52 -13.88
CA LYS A 89 -15.29 2.12 -13.15
C LYS A 89 -14.05 1.25 -13.20
N LYS A 90 -12.88 1.88 -13.39
CA LYS A 90 -11.59 1.18 -13.40
C LYS A 90 -11.13 0.93 -11.96
N PRO A 91 -10.67 -0.29 -11.63
CA PRO A 91 -10.08 -0.55 -10.33
C PRO A 91 -8.74 0.17 -10.19
N SER A 92 -8.42 0.56 -8.96
CA SER A 92 -7.12 1.10 -8.54
C SER A 92 -6.14 -0.03 -8.26
N PHE A 93 -4.92 0.07 -8.79
CA PHE A 93 -3.83 -0.82 -8.44
C PHE A 93 -2.90 -0.14 -7.43
N VAL A 94 -2.90 -0.66 -6.21
CA VAL A 94 -2.17 -0.07 -5.08
C VAL A 94 -0.85 -0.81 -4.88
N VAL A 95 0.27 -0.09 -4.93
CA VAL A 95 1.60 -0.63 -4.66
C VAL A 95 2.17 0.06 -3.42
N ILE A 96 2.39 -0.70 -2.35
CA ILE A 96 2.92 -0.20 -1.08
C ILE A 96 4.42 -0.44 -1.05
N TYR A 97 5.20 0.64 -1.01
CA TYR A 97 6.64 0.61 -0.80
C TYR A 97 6.98 1.30 0.53
N ASP A 98 6.96 0.53 1.61
CA ASP A 98 7.21 1.01 2.97
C ASP A 98 8.34 0.30 3.72
N ASP A 99 8.71 -0.93 3.30
CA ASP A 99 9.92 -1.60 3.78
C ASP A 99 11.06 -1.49 2.76
N PHE A 100 12.09 -0.74 3.14
CA PHE A 100 13.28 -0.54 2.32
C PHE A 100 14.33 -1.65 2.52
N ASN A 101 14.33 -2.34 3.66
CA ASN A 101 15.43 -3.22 4.05
C ASN A 101 15.68 -4.38 3.07
N PRO A 102 14.65 -5.10 2.55
CA PRO A 102 14.87 -6.20 1.62
C PRO A 102 15.57 -5.77 0.33
N PHE A 103 15.26 -4.56 -0.16
CA PHE A 103 15.86 -4.01 -1.37
C PHE A 103 17.30 -3.56 -1.12
N LEU A 104 17.55 -2.94 0.03
CA LEU A 104 18.89 -2.55 0.44
C LEU A 104 19.81 -3.77 0.62
N ASP A 105 19.33 -4.81 1.30
CA ASP A 105 20.09 -6.05 1.53
C ASP A 105 20.48 -6.72 0.21
N ARG A 106 19.54 -6.80 -0.74
CA ARG A 106 19.79 -7.34 -2.09
C ARG A 106 20.83 -6.50 -2.83
N PHE A 107 20.75 -5.18 -2.75
CA PHE A 107 21.68 -4.28 -3.43
C PHE A 107 23.09 -4.33 -2.86
N VAL A 108 23.23 -4.31 -1.53
CA VAL A 108 24.51 -4.48 -0.84
C VAL A 108 25.13 -5.84 -1.17
N SER A 109 24.32 -6.90 -1.27
CA SER A 109 24.79 -8.23 -1.65
C SER A 109 25.45 -8.25 -3.03
N ARG A 110 24.98 -7.43 -3.97
CA ARG A 110 25.46 -7.35 -5.36
C ARG A 110 26.66 -6.42 -5.54
N ILE A 111 26.73 -5.32 -4.79
CA ILE A 111 27.84 -4.34 -4.86
C ILE A 111 29.09 -4.81 -4.11
N GLY A 112 28.92 -5.72 -3.15
CA GLY A 112 30.01 -6.40 -2.46
C GLY A 112 29.85 -6.32 -0.95
N ARG A 113 29.77 -7.50 -0.31
CA ARG A 113 29.53 -7.69 1.13
C ARG A 113 30.48 -6.94 2.07
N ASN A 114 31.68 -6.56 1.59
CA ASN A 114 32.70 -5.89 2.41
C ASN A 114 32.67 -4.36 2.33
N ARG A 115 31.73 -3.75 1.59
CA ARG A 115 31.61 -2.29 1.56
C ARG A 115 30.76 -1.79 2.74
N PRO A 116 31.19 -0.72 3.45
CA PRO A 116 30.37 -0.09 4.48
C PRO A 116 29.02 0.39 3.91
N LEU A 117 27.93 0.17 4.65
CA LEU A 117 26.56 0.50 4.23
C LEU A 117 26.42 1.95 3.75
N GLY A 118 27.03 2.92 4.45
CA GLY A 118 26.98 4.33 4.07
C GLY A 118 27.51 4.59 2.65
N LYS A 119 28.62 3.93 2.26
CA LYS A 119 29.17 4.04 0.90
C LYS A 119 28.32 3.33 -0.15
N SER A 120 27.60 2.28 0.23
CA SER A 120 26.66 1.62 -0.66
C SER A 120 25.44 2.51 -0.92
N LEU A 121 24.91 3.19 0.10
CA LEU A 121 23.78 4.12 -0.03
C LEU A 121 24.07 5.30 -0.96
N ASP A 122 25.32 5.79 -1.04
CA ASP A 122 25.70 6.84 -1.99
C ASP A 122 25.44 6.45 -3.47
N HIS A 123 25.46 5.14 -3.74
CA HIS A 123 25.21 4.58 -5.06
C HIS A 123 23.74 4.29 -5.32
N TRP A 124 22.88 4.32 -4.29
CA TRP A 124 21.45 4.13 -4.43
C TRP A 124 20.81 5.39 -5.02
N LYS A 125 20.14 5.25 -6.16
CA LYS A 125 19.55 6.35 -6.93
C LYS A 125 18.04 6.19 -7.05
N LEU A 126 17.42 7.18 -7.68
CA LEU A 126 15.98 7.20 -7.90
C LEU A 126 15.49 5.98 -8.71
N TRP A 127 16.26 5.54 -9.71
CA TRP A 127 15.89 4.37 -10.49
C TRP A 127 15.91 3.08 -9.66
N ASP A 128 16.76 2.96 -8.64
CA ASP A 128 16.76 1.79 -7.76
C ASP A 128 15.47 1.74 -6.91
N HIS A 129 14.92 2.90 -6.52
CA HIS A 129 13.58 2.98 -5.92
C HIS A 129 12.47 2.63 -6.93
N MET A 130 12.59 3.08 -8.18
CA MET A 130 11.63 2.70 -9.23
C MET A 130 11.66 1.19 -9.48
N ASP A 131 12.84 0.58 -9.51
CA ASP A 131 13.02 -0.86 -9.67
C ASP A 131 12.41 -1.64 -8.50
N ALA A 132 12.54 -1.13 -7.27
CA ALA A 132 11.88 -1.70 -6.10
C ALA A 132 10.34 -1.66 -6.24
N ILE A 133 9.78 -0.51 -6.64
CA ILE A 133 8.35 -0.34 -6.87
C ILE A 133 7.86 -1.27 -7.99
N LEU A 134 8.60 -1.37 -9.10
CA LEU A 134 8.28 -2.25 -10.22
C LEU A 134 8.36 -3.72 -9.83
N SER A 135 9.34 -4.11 -9.01
CA SER A 135 9.44 -5.46 -8.46
C SER A 135 8.21 -5.84 -7.65
N LEU A 136 7.79 -4.98 -6.71
CA LEU A 136 6.57 -5.18 -5.93
C LEU A 136 5.32 -5.24 -6.81
N ALA A 137 5.21 -4.33 -7.77
CA ALA A 137 4.07 -4.23 -8.67
C ALA A 137 3.94 -5.47 -9.56
N VAL A 138 5.03 -5.92 -10.17
CA VAL A 138 5.04 -7.08 -11.07
C VAL A 138 4.76 -8.36 -10.29
N THR A 139 5.36 -8.56 -9.12
CA THR A 139 5.06 -9.72 -8.27
C THR A 139 3.57 -9.79 -7.93
N GLN A 140 2.97 -8.69 -7.46
CA GLN A 140 1.53 -8.64 -7.18
C GLN A 140 0.69 -8.94 -8.42
N LEU A 141 1.04 -8.37 -9.57
CA LEU A 141 0.33 -8.58 -10.84
C LEU A 141 0.39 -10.06 -11.28
N VAL A 142 1.59 -10.65 -11.27
CA VAL A 142 1.83 -12.04 -11.67
C VAL A 142 1.10 -12.99 -10.72
N SER A 143 1.21 -12.78 -9.40
CA SER A 143 0.48 -13.55 -8.40
C SER A 143 -1.03 -13.47 -8.62
N ALA A 144 -1.58 -12.27 -8.87
CA ALA A 144 -3.01 -12.09 -9.14
C ALA A 144 -3.48 -12.85 -10.40
N ILE A 145 -2.67 -12.85 -11.47
CA ILE A 145 -2.98 -13.55 -12.73
C ILE A 145 -2.89 -15.08 -12.56
N ILE A 146 -1.84 -15.57 -11.88
CA ILE A 146 -1.62 -17.01 -11.69
C ILE A 146 -2.63 -17.60 -10.72
N HIS A 147 -2.78 -17.00 -9.54
CA HIS A 147 -3.62 -17.53 -8.47
C HIS A 147 -5.10 -17.23 -8.67
N ARG A 148 -5.45 -16.31 -9.59
CA ARG A 148 -6.85 -15.94 -9.92
C ARG A 148 -7.66 -15.65 -8.67
N SER A 149 -7.03 -15.01 -7.70
CA SER A 149 -7.65 -14.74 -6.42
C SER A 149 -8.46 -13.45 -6.51
N LYS A 150 -9.74 -13.51 -6.16
CA LYS A 150 -10.56 -12.30 -5.97
C LYS A 150 -10.08 -11.45 -4.78
N ALA A 151 -9.34 -12.05 -3.85
CA ALA A 151 -8.75 -11.38 -2.70
C ALA A 151 -7.54 -10.53 -3.08
N GLU A 152 -6.95 -10.76 -4.26
CA GLU A 152 -5.84 -9.94 -4.74
C GLU A 152 -6.36 -8.63 -5.38
N PRO A 153 -5.65 -7.50 -5.23
CA PRO A 153 -6.11 -6.18 -5.69
C PRO A 153 -6.42 -6.12 -7.19
N VAL A 154 -5.73 -6.96 -7.98
CA VAL A 154 -5.83 -6.99 -9.45
C VAL A 154 -6.60 -8.22 -9.97
N GLY A 155 -6.83 -9.23 -9.15
CA GLY A 155 -7.46 -10.47 -9.59
C GLY A 155 -8.97 -10.35 -9.70
N ASP A 156 -9.53 -10.63 -10.88
CA ASP A 156 -10.99 -10.73 -11.10
C ASP A 156 -11.53 -12.16 -10.92
N GLY A 157 -10.63 -13.11 -10.65
CA GLY A 157 -10.92 -14.53 -10.51
C GLY A 157 -11.36 -15.22 -11.80
N LYS A 158 -11.21 -14.56 -12.96
CA LYS A 158 -11.58 -15.11 -14.27
C LYS A 158 -10.35 -15.64 -15.00
N SER A 159 -10.59 -16.63 -15.85
CA SER A 159 -9.57 -17.12 -16.78
C SER A 159 -9.55 -16.20 -18.00
N HIS A 160 -8.48 -15.42 -18.15
CA HIS A 160 -8.24 -14.63 -19.36
C HIS A 160 -7.45 -15.46 -20.37
N SER A 161 -7.93 -15.54 -21.60
CA SER A 161 -7.12 -16.03 -22.73
C SER A 161 -6.24 -14.89 -23.21
N TRP A 162 -4.94 -14.99 -22.98
CA TRP A 162 -3.99 -13.97 -23.40
C TRP A 162 -3.54 -14.23 -24.84
N SER A 163 -3.38 -13.16 -25.61
CA SER A 163 -2.69 -13.27 -26.89
C SER A 163 -1.22 -13.66 -26.65
N VAL A 164 -0.60 -14.34 -27.61
CA VAL A 164 0.81 -14.76 -27.51
C VAL A 164 1.75 -13.57 -27.20
N PRO A 165 1.58 -12.37 -27.80
CA PRO A 165 2.38 -11.21 -27.43
C PRO A 165 2.23 -10.81 -25.95
N HIS A 166 1.00 -10.71 -25.43
CA HIS A 166 0.80 -10.31 -24.03
C HIS A 166 1.35 -11.33 -23.04
N ALA A 167 1.19 -12.63 -23.34
CA ALA A 167 1.75 -13.69 -22.50
C ALA A 167 3.29 -13.63 -22.46
N ARG A 168 3.93 -13.37 -23.61
CA ARG A 168 5.38 -13.18 -23.69
C ARG A 168 5.84 -11.95 -22.91
N ASP A 169 5.15 -10.83 -23.07
CA ASP A 169 5.55 -9.57 -22.43
C ASP A 169 5.38 -9.67 -20.90
N LEU A 170 4.33 -10.34 -20.42
CA LEU A 170 4.16 -10.64 -18.99
C LEU A 170 5.25 -11.58 -18.47
N ALA A 171 5.61 -12.61 -19.23
CA ALA A 171 6.69 -13.53 -18.85
C ALA A 171 8.05 -12.80 -18.78
N LEU A 172 8.29 -11.82 -19.67
CA LEU A 172 9.49 -11.00 -19.65
C LEU A 172 9.50 -10.05 -18.45
N LEU A 173 8.37 -9.41 -18.13
CA LEU A 173 8.25 -8.61 -16.92
C LEU A 173 8.52 -9.45 -15.66
N ALA A 174 7.92 -10.64 -15.58
CA ALA A 174 8.14 -11.55 -14.47
C ALA A 174 9.63 -11.93 -14.36
N ALA A 175 10.28 -12.30 -15.46
CA ALA A 175 11.69 -12.66 -15.46
C ALA A 175 12.62 -11.53 -15.00
N LEU A 176 12.23 -10.27 -15.18
CA LEU A 176 13.05 -9.09 -14.82
C LEU A 176 12.79 -8.61 -13.38
N TYR A 177 11.54 -8.66 -12.93
CA TYR A 177 11.10 -7.94 -11.72
C TYR A 177 10.46 -8.83 -10.65
N ASP A 178 9.94 -10.00 -11.01
CA ASP A 178 9.33 -10.93 -10.05
C ASP A 178 10.42 -11.61 -9.21
N GLN A 179 10.28 -11.61 -7.89
CA GLN A 179 11.29 -12.12 -6.95
C GLN A 179 10.73 -13.07 -5.90
#